data_AF-A0A832SPG3-F1
#
_entry.id   AF-A0A832SPG3-F1
#
_cell.length_a   1.000
_cell.length_b   1.000
_cell.length_c   1.000
_cell.angle_alpha   90.00
_cell.angle_beta   90.00
_cell.angle_gamma   90.00
#
_symmetry.space_group_name_H-M   'P 1'
#
loop_
_entity.id
_entity.type
_entity.pdbx_description
1 polymer ?
#
loop_
_entity_poly.entity_id
_entity_poly.type
_entity_poly.pdbx_seq_one_letter_code
_entity_poly.pdbx_strand_id
1 'polypeptide(L)'
;MVKQQVNDYDYDYDNRINRHLTKCKEVLSKNDYTLVGKYHTQMIITSMAVATQSKNLEIIASLSSMINQEWTTLVKDDINNLVAVVMRNYAKNGQETHTSYDHKKILKLWFRFVKLGNRLHKKVGTPDELFDVEMKEVSNNLVREQLIDSDDLFQLIANSMNPR
;
A
#
# COMPACT_ATOMS: atom_id res chain seq x y z
N MET A 1 -20.55 30.86 20.81
CA MET A 1 -19.42 29.91 20.71
C MET A 1 -19.41 29.34 19.30
N VAL A 2 -18.59 29.93 18.42
CA VAL A 2 -18.43 29.45 17.04
C VAL A 2 -17.54 28.22 17.12
N LYS A 3 -18.07 27.04 16.78
CA LYS A 3 -17.23 25.86 16.56
C LYS A 3 -16.34 26.19 15.38
N GLN A 4 -15.05 26.38 15.64
CA GLN A 4 -14.01 26.40 14.62
C GLN A 4 -14.16 25.09 13.83
N GLN A 5 -14.63 25.19 12.59
CA GLN A 5 -14.44 24.13 11.62
C GLN A 5 -12.93 23.98 11.46
N VAL A 6 -12.40 22.90 12.00
CA VAL A 6 -11.07 22.43 11.65
C VAL A 6 -11.12 22.22 10.15
N ASN A 7 -10.37 23.03 9.38
CA ASN A 7 -10.13 22.78 7.98
C ASN A 7 -9.54 21.38 7.91
N ASP A 8 -10.36 20.42 7.49
CA ASP A 8 -9.91 19.09 7.12
C ASP A 8 -8.88 19.34 6.02
N TYR A 9 -7.61 19.05 6.28
CA TYR A 9 -6.56 19.21 5.29
C TYR A 9 -7.04 18.46 4.04
N ASP A 10 -7.31 19.20 2.96
CA ASP A 10 -7.85 18.69 1.70
C ASP A 10 -6.76 17.85 1.01
N TYR A 11 -6.50 16.67 1.60
CA TYR A 11 -5.67 15.67 0.97
C TYR A 11 -6.43 15.20 -0.24
N ASP A 12 -5.95 15.62 -1.40
CA ASP A 12 -6.50 15.35 -2.72
C ASP A 12 -6.39 13.86 -3.12
N TYR A 13 -7.02 13.00 -2.33
CA TYR A 13 -7.01 11.56 -2.51
C TYR A 13 -7.84 11.14 -3.72
N ASP A 14 -8.86 11.91 -4.08
CA ASP A 14 -9.67 11.64 -5.27
C ASP A 14 -8.83 11.78 -6.54
N ASN A 15 -8.03 12.85 -6.70
CA ASN A 15 -7.13 12.94 -7.84
C ASN A 15 -6.01 11.91 -7.78
N ARG A 16 -5.54 11.53 -6.58
CA ARG A 16 -4.56 10.44 -6.45
C ARG A 16 -5.14 9.09 -6.89
N ILE A 17 -6.36 8.75 -6.46
CA ILE A 17 -7.06 7.53 -6.89
C ILE A 17 -7.20 7.53 -8.41
N ASN A 18 -7.67 8.64 -9.00
CA ASN A 18 -7.82 8.76 -10.45
C ASN A 18 -6.47 8.58 -11.17
N ARG A 19 -5.39 9.17 -10.65
CA ARG A 19 -4.04 8.99 -11.19
C ARG A 19 -3.58 7.54 -11.15
N HIS A 20 -3.80 6.85 -10.03
CA HIS A 20 -3.43 5.44 -9.89
C HIS A 20 -4.28 4.53 -10.77
N LEU A 21 -5.58 4.81 -10.95
CA LEU A 21 -6.43 4.09 -11.90
C LEU A 21 -5.96 4.29 -13.34
N THR A 22 -5.63 5.52 -13.75
CA THR A 22 -5.02 5.77 -15.05
C THR A 22 -3.72 5.00 -15.21
N LYS A 23 -2.87 4.95 -14.18
CA LYS A 23 -1.62 4.19 -14.26
C LYS A 23 -1.86 2.69 -14.39
N CYS A 24 -2.82 2.13 -13.65
CA CYS A 24 -3.27 0.75 -13.82
C CYS A 24 -3.74 0.50 -15.26
N LYS A 25 -4.49 1.41 -15.86
CA LYS A 25 -4.96 1.29 -17.25
C LYS A 25 -3.83 1.25 -18.28
N GLU A 26 -2.73 1.97 -18.01
CA GLU A 26 -1.54 1.98 -18.88
C GLU A 26 -0.74 0.68 -18.82
N VAL A 27 -0.62 0.07 -17.63
CA VAL A 27 0.29 -1.06 -17.39
C VAL A 27 -0.40 -2.43 -17.41
N LEU A 28 -1.72 -2.48 -17.30
CA LEU A 28 -2.49 -3.72 -17.26
C LEU A 28 -3.16 -4.04 -18.59
N SER A 29 -3.41 -5.33 -18.80
CA SER A 29 -4.35 -5.74 -19.83
C SER A 29 -5.77 -5.25 -19.51
N LYS A 30 -6.65 -5.25 -20.52
CA LYS A 30 -8.05 -4.84 -20.36
C LYS A 30 -8.78 -5.71 -19.32
N ASN A 31 -8.45 -7.00 -19.26
CA ASN A 31 -9.07 -7.95 -18.32
C ASN A 31 -8.66 -7.63 -16.89
N ASP A 32 -7.37 -7.44 -16.63
CA ASP A 32 -6.87 -7.14 -15.29
C ASP A 32 -7.29 -5.74 -14.84
N TYR A 33 -7.33 -4.76 -15.74
CA TYR A 33 -7.86 -3.43 -15.41
C TYR A 33 -9.35 -3.50 -14.99
N THR A 34 -10.13 -4.38 -15.62
CA THR A 34 -11.52 -4.63 -15.20
C THR A 34 -11.58 -5.22 -13.79
N LEU A 35 -10.64 -6.11 -13.44
CA LEU A 35 -10.52 -6.65 -12.08
C LEU A 35 -10.16 -5.55 -11.07
N VAL A 36 -9.28 -4.61 -11.43
CA VAL A 36 -8.95 -3.46 -10.56
C VAL A 36 -10.19 -2.63 -10.25
N GLY A 37 -11.05 -2.38 -11.23
CA GLY A 37 -12.32 -1.68 -11.01
C GLY A 37 -13.22 -2.42 -10.01
N LYS A 38 -13.37 -3.73 -10.15
CA LYS A 38 -14.15 -4.55 -9.20
C LYS A 38 -13.53 -4.58 -7.80
N TYR A 39 -12.20 -4.64 -7.71
CA TYR A 39 -11.48 -4.59 -6.44
C TYR A 39 -11.67 -3.25 -5.73
N HIS A 40 -11.60 -2.13 -6.48
CA HIS A 40 -11.87 -0.80 -5.94
C HIS A 40 -13.30 -0.70 -5.41
N THR A 41 -14.30 -1.16 -6.17
CA THR A 41 -15.68 -1.28 -5.67
C THR A 41 -15.77 -2.08 -4.38
N GLN A 42 -15.03 -3.20 -4.27
CA GLN A 42 -15.00 -4.00 -3.04
C GLN A 42 -14.41 -3.22 -1.86
N MET A 43 -13.38 -2.38 -2.07
CA MET A 43 -12.84 -1.52 -1.03
C MET A 43 -13.87 -0.48 -0.56
N ILE A 44 -14.63 0.11 -1.49
CA ILE A 44 -15.69 1.09 -1.19
C ILE A 44 -16.83 0.45 -0.37
N ILE A 45 -17.38 -0.68 -0.82
CA ILE A 45 -18.51 -1.33 -0.11
C ILE A 45 -18.12 -1.89 1.26
N THR A 46 -16.82 -2.05 1.53
CA THR A 46 -16.30 -2.44 2.85
C THR A 46 -15.88 -1.25 3.70
N SER A 47 -16.25 -0.02 3.28
CA SER A 47 -16.00 1.23 3.98
C SER A 47 -14.51 1.47 4.29
N MET A 48 -13.63 1.11 3.35
CA MET A 48 -12.20 1.33 3.53
C MET A 48 -11.85 2.83 3.45
N ALA A 49 -10.95 3.31 4.30
CA ALA A 49 -10.49 4.70 4.26
C ALA A 49 -9.88 5.06 2.88
N VAL A 50 -10.20 6.25 2.37
CA VAL A 50 -9.82 6.71 1.00
C VAL A 50 -8.30 6.67 0.80
N ALA A 51 -7.52 7.08 1.81
CA ALA A 51 -6.06 6.98 1.78
C ALA A 51 -5.56 5.54 1.57
N THR A 52 -6.19 4.57 2.23
CA THR A 52 -5.86 3.15 2.09
C THR A 52 -6.27 2.63 0.71
N GLN A 53 -7.40 3.07 0.17
CA GLN A 53 -7.82 2.74 -1.21
C GLN A 53 -6.78 3.24 -2.22
N SER A 54 -6.39 4.51 -2.09
CA SER A 54 -5.36 5.15 -2.91
C SER A 54 -4.04 4.37 -2.87
N LYS A 55 -3.57 4.00 -1.67
CA LYS A 55 -2.33 3.22 -1.49
C LYS A 55 -2.40 1.82 -2.10
N ASN A 56 -3.55 1.16 -2.03
CA ASN A 56 -3.74 -0.14 -2.68
C ASN A 56 -3.58 -0.01 -4.20
N LEU A 57 -4.23 0.99 -4.82
CA LEU A 57 -4.16 1.20 -6.26
C LEU A 57 -2.75 1.60 -6.72
N GLU A 58 -2.07 2.45 -5.95
CA GLU A 58 -0.65 2.82 -6.18
C GLU A 58 0.22 1.58 -6.27
N ILE A 59 0.12 0.68 -5.29
CA ILE A 59 0.96 -0.52 -5.23
C ILE A 59 0.53 -1.56 -6.26
N ILE A 60 -0.75 -1.70 -6.58
CA ILE A 60 -1.19 -2.56 -7.69
C ILE A 60 -0.57 -2.09 -9.00
N ALA A 61 -0.58 -0.79 -9.30
CA ALA A 61 0.06 -0.24 -10.49
C ALA A 61 1.59 -0.51 -10.49
N SER A 62 2.24 -0.31 -9.34
CA SER A 62 3.68 -0.59 -9.16
C SER A 62 4.00 -2.07 -9.43
N LEU A 63 3.32 -3.00 -8.77
CA LEU A 63 3.52 -4.45 -8.94
C LEU A 63 3.24 -4.88 -10.39
N SER A 64 2.21 -4.32 -11.00
CA SER A 64 1.84 -4.64 -12.39
C SER A 64 2.90 -4.19 -13.38
N SER A 65 3.62 -3.09 -13.11
CA SER A 65 4.75 -2.66 -13.93
C SER A 65 6.00 -3.55 -13.83
N MET A 66 6.03 -4.49 -12.87
CA MET A 66 7.14 -5.42 -12.63
C MET A 66 6.91 -6.80 -13.25
N ILE A 67 5.76 -7.03 -13.89
CA ILE A 67 5.41 -8.29 -14.56
C ILE A 67 5.09 -8.05 -16.03
N ASN A 68 5.32 -9.06 -16.86
CA ASN A 68 5.07 -9.00 -18.31
C ASN A 68 3.90 -9.91 -18.75
N GLN A 69 3.00 -10.23 -17.82
CA GLN A 69 1.91 -11.20 -18.04
C GLN A 69 0.67 -10.81 -17.23
N GLU A 70 -0.47 -11.42 -17.56
CA GLU A 70 -1.73 -11.14 -16.87
C GLU A 70 -1.74 -11.72 -15.45
N TRP A 71 -2.36 -10.99 -14.51
CA TRP A 71 -2.48 -11.41 -13.12
C TRP A 71 -3.22 -12.74 -12.97
N THR A 72 -4.19 -13.00 -13.85
CA THR A 72 -4.99 -14.24 -13.82
C THR A 72 -4.18 -15.47 -14.21
N THR A 73 -3.10 -15.31 -14.98
CA THR A 73 -2.26 -16.41 -15.49
C THR A 73 -1.06 -16.71 -14.61
N LEU A 74 -0.76 -15.88 -13.61
CA LEU A 74 0.38 -16.08 -12.72
C LEU A 74 0.25 -17.41 -11.95
N VAL A 75 1.36 -18.14 -11.92
CA VAL A 75 1.56 -19.31 -11.07
C VAL A 75 2.45 -18.98 -9.88
N LYS A 76 2.67 -19.96 -8.99
CA LYS A 76 3.47 -19.82 -7.77
C LYS A 76 4.86 -19.24 -8.03
N ASP A 77 5.57 -19.75 -9.03
CA ASP A 77 6.94 -19.31 -9.34
C ASP A 77 6.97 -17.85 -9.81
N ASP A 78 5.96 -17.39 -10.56
CA ASP A 78 5.86 -15.99 -10.98
C ASP A 78 5.67 -15.05 -9.79
N ILE A 79 4.82 -15.45 -8.84
CA ILE A 79 4.60 -14.70 -7.60
C ILE A 79 5.88 -14.64 -6.77
N ASN A 80 6.58 -15.76 -6.62
CA ASN A 80 7.86 -15.81 -5.92
C ASN A 80 8.91 -14.90 -6.59
N ASN A 81 8.97 -14.90 -7.93
CA ASN A 81 9.84 -14.02 -8.70
C ASN A 81 9.49 -12.54 -8.52
N LEU A 82 8.20 -12.20 -8.56
CA LEU A 82 7.74 -10.83 -8.30
C LEU A 82 8.11 -10.37 -6.89
N VAL A 83 7.91 -11.22 -5.88
CA VAL A 83 8.31 -10.92 -4.51
C VAL A 83 9.83 -10.73 -4.39
N ALA A 84 10.62 -11.53 -5.10
CA ALA A 84 12.07 -11.35 -5.16
C ALA A 84 12.46 -10.00 -5.78
N VAL A 85 11.78 -9.56 -6.84
CA VAL A 85 11.98 -8.23 -7.45
C VAL A 85 11.64 -7.11 -6.45
N VAL A 86 10.49 -7.20 -5.77
CA VAL A 86 10.10 -6.25 -4.71
C VAL A 86 11.19 -6.15 -3.63
N MET A 87 11.69 -7.30 -3.16
CA MET A 87 12.74 -7.32 -2.14
C MET A 87 14.05 -6.71 -2.66
N ARG A 88 14.48 -7.02 -3.88
CA ARG A 88 15.70 -6.40 -4.45
C ARG A 88 15.60 -4.89 -4.58
N ASN A 89 14.40 -4.38 -4.90
CA ASN A 89 14.19 -2.95 -5.13
C ASN A 89 14.01 -2.13 -3.85
N TYR A 90 13.39 -2.71 -2.82
CA TYR A 90 12.94 -1.95 -1.64
C TYR A 90 13.46 -2.46 -0.29
N ALA A 91 14.06 -3.64 -0.23
CA ALA A 91 14.70 -4.11 1.00
C ALA A 91 16.00 -3.35 1.24
N LYS A 92 16.39 -3.23 2.51
CA LYS A 92 17.69 -2.67 2.91
C LYS A 92 18.52 -3.79 3.52
N ASN A 93 19.68 -4.09 2.92
CA ASN A 93 20.54 -5.20 3.35
C ASN A 93 19.81 -6.56 3.45
N GLY A 94 18.86 -6.81 2.54
CA GLY A 94 18.03 -8.03 2.55
C GLY A 94 16.92 -8.05 3.60
N GLN A 95 16.82 -7.02 4.44
CA GLN A 95 15.75 -6.87 5.45
C GLN A 95 14.59 -6.05 4.90
N GLU A 96 13.37 -6.42 5.30
CA GLU A 96 12.17 -5.70 4.89
C GLU A 96 12.18 -4.25 5.39
N THR A 97 11.73 -3.36 4.52
CA THR A 97 11.34 -1.99 4.85
C THR A 97 9.81 -1.88 4.88
N HIS A 98 9.28 -0.77 5.39
CA HIS A 98 7.84 -0.50 5.30
C HIS A 98 7.34 -0.56 3.84
N THR A 99 8.16 -0.10 2.88
CA THR A 99 7.81 -0.16 1.46
C THR A 99 7.70 -1.59 0.96
N SER A 100 8.69 -2.47 1.21
CA SER A 100 8.60 -3.87 0.78
C SER A 100 7.48 -4.62 1.48
N TYR A 101 7.26 -4.34 2.77
CA TYR A 101 6.18 -4.92 3.56
C TYR A 101 4.81 -4.57 2.97
N ASP A 102 4.57 -3.29 2.67
CA ASP A 102 3.31 -2.84 2.05
C ASP A 102 3.08 -3.46 0.67
N HIS A 103 4.14 -3.58 -0.15
CA HIS A 103 4.04 -4.27 -1.44
C HIS A 103 3.58 -5.72 -1.28
N LYS A 104 4.20 -6.48 -0.37
CA LYS A 104 3.78 -7.87 -0.11
C LYS A 104 2.36 -7.95 0.46
N LYS A 105 2.01 -7.07 1.40
CA LYS A 105 0.69 -7.04 2.01
C LYS A 105 -0.40 -6.82 0.96
N ILE A 106 -0.22 -5.83 0.09
CA ILE A 106 -1.18 -5.50 -0.96
C ILE A 106 -1.16 -6.54 -2.07
N LEU A 107 0.00 -7.12 -2.43
CA LEU A 107 0.09 -8.28 -3.32
C LEU A 107 -0.80 -9.43 -2.83
N LYS A 108 -0.70 -9.80 -1.54
CA LYS A 108 -1.53 -10.89 -0.98
C LYS A 108 -3.02 -10.58 -1.02
N LEU A 109 -3.42 -9.32 -0.85
CA LEU A 109 -4.83 -8.90 -0.90
C LEU A 109 -5.36 -8.87 -2.33
N TRP A 110 -4.58 -8.29 -3.25
CA TRP A 110 -4.89 -8.19 -4.67
C TRP A 110 -4.96 -9.57 -5.33
N PHE A 111 -3.93 -10.39 -5.15
CA PHE A 111 -3.86 -11.70 -5.78
C PHE A 111 -4.96 -12.66 -5.26
N ARG A 112 -5.29 -12.58 -3.96
CA ARG A 112 -6.45 -13.28 -3.42
C ARG A 112 -7.74 -12.87 -4.11
N PHE A 113 -7.93 -11.58 -4.35
CA PHE A 113 -9.08 -11.10 -5.10
C PHE A 113 -9.09 -11.59 -6.55
N VAL A 114 -7.94 -11.55 -7.24
CA VAL A 114 -7.81 -12.04 -8.62
C VAL A 114 -8.22 -13.51 -8.73
N LYS A 115 -7.73 -14.37 -7.83
CA LYS A 115 -7.98 -15.81 -7.89
C LYS A 115 -9.34 -16.24 -7.33
N LEU A 116 -9.81 -15.59 -6.27
CA LEU A 116 -10.96 -16.07 -5.48
C LEU A 116 -12.15 -15.09 -5.46
N GLY A 117 -12.05 -13.95 -6.14
CA GLY A 117 -13.11 -12.94 -6.22
C GLY A 117 -13.34 -12.14 -4.93
N ASN A 118 -12.53 -12.35 -3.88
CA ASN A 118 -12.66 -11.62 -2.62
C ASN A 118 -11.31 -11.33 -1.98
N ARG A 119 -11.11 -10.09 -1.51
CA ARG A 119 -9.87 -9.68 -0.81
C ARG A 119 -9.74 -10.21 0.62
N LEU A 120 -10.87 -10.56 1.27
CA LEU A 120 -10.90 -10.89 2.69
C LEU A 120 -10.54 -12.36 2.94
N HIS A 121 -9.41 -12.60 3.61
CA HIS A 121 -8.96 -13.94 3.97
C HIS A 121 -10.02 -14.77 4.70
N LYS A 122 -10.76 -14.15 5.65
CA LYS A 122 -11.82 -14.82 6.41
C LYS A 122 -12.94 -15.41 5.54
N LYS A 123 -13.11 -14.96 4.29
CA LYS A 123 -14.16 -15.42 3.38
C LYS A 123 -13.71 -16.51 2.42
N VAL A 124 -12.45 -16.48 1.98
CA VAL A 124 -11.98 -17.32 0.86
C VAL A 124 -10.64 -18.02 1.12
N GLY A 125 -9.98 -17.78 2.25
CA GLY A 125 -8.68 -18.38 2.55
C GLY A 125 -7.52 -17.70 1.80
N THR A 126 -6.49 -18.48 1.46
CA THR A 126 -5.27 -18.02 0.78
C THR A 126 -5.03 -18.89 -0.44
N PRO A 127 -4.89 -18.31 -1.65
CA PRO A 127 -4.46 -19.04 -2.84
C PRO A 127 -3.12 -19.73 -2.65
N ASP A 128 -2.96 -20.92 -3.24
CA ASP A 128 -1.75 -21.74 -3.12
C ASP A 128 -0.50 -21.04 -3.68
N GLU A 129 -0.65 -20.17 -4.68
CA GLU A 129 0.45 -19.42 -5.26
C GLU A 129 1.07 -18.41 -4.26
N LEU A 130 0.33 -18.05 -3.20
CA LEU A 130 0.84 -17.15 -2.14
C LEU A 130 1.49 -17.90 -0.98
N PHE A 131 1.64 -19.24 -1.05
CA PHE A 131 2.07 -20.06 0.08
C PHE A 131 3.43 -19.63 0.67
N ASP A 132 4.41 -19.32 -0.19
CA ASP A 132 5.77 -18.92 0.25
C ASP A 132 5.87 -17.41 0.56
N VAL A 133 4.80 -16.64 0.36
CA VAL A 133 4.85 -15.17 0.51
C VAL A 133 4.70 -14.79 1.97
N GLU A 134 5.84 -14.71 2.64
CA GLU A 134 5.96 -14.26 4.03
C GLU A 134 6.25 -12.76 4.13
N MET A 135 5.67 -12.15 5.16
CA MET A 135 5.96 -10.77 5.59
C MET A 135 6.62 -10.86 6.95
N LYS A 136 7.72 -10.14 7.14
CA LYS A 136 8.48 -10.11 8.38
C LYS A 136 8.22 -8.79 9.12
N GLU A 137 8.55 -8.76 10.39
CA GLU A 137 8.51 -7.51 11.13
C GLU A 137 9.60 -6.57 10.61
N VAL A 138 9.23 -5.34 10.29
CA VAL A 138 10.16 -4.30 9.86
C VAL A 138 10.90 -3.80 11.10
N SER A 139 12.23 -3.87 11.09
CA SER A 139 13.05 -3.41 12.22
C SER A 139 12.80 -1.94 12.52
N ASN A 140 12.45 -1.65 13.78
CA ASN A 140 12.38 -0.26 14.23
C ASN A 140 13.79 0.27 14.47
N ASN A 141 14.19 1.28 13.69
CA ASN A 141 15.52 1.88 13.78
C ASN A 141 15.54 3.16 14.63
N LEU A 142 14.42 3.54 15.25
CA LEU A 142 14.38 4.67 16.18
C LEU A 142 15.14 4.31 17.45
N VAL A 143 16.31 4.95 17.63
CA VAL A 143 17.07 4.90 18.89
C VAL A 143 16.58 6.00 19.82
N ARG A 144 16.75 5.82 21.14
CA ARG A 144 16.20 6.72 22.17
C ARG A 144 16.68 8.17 21.99
N GLU A 145 17.90 8.34 21.50
CA GLU A 145 18.58 9.59 21.22
C GLU A 145 17.99 10.35 20.02
N GLN A 146 17.11 9.72 19.23
CA GLN A 146 16.34 10.36 18.16
C GLN A 146 14.92 10.78 18.60
N LEU A 147 14.55 10.51 19.86
CA LEU A 147 13.33 11.02 20.45
C LEU A 147 13.58 12.42 21.00
N ILE A 148 12.59 13.30 20.86
CA ILE A 148 12.61 14.66 21.41
C ILE A 148 12.90 14.56 22.90
N ASP A 149 13.99 15.17 23.34
CA ASP A 149 14.29 15.32 24.76
C ASP A 149 13.69 16.60 25.34
N SER A 150 13.91 16.83 26.64
CA SER A 150 13.37 18.00 27.33
C SER A 150 13.90 19.32 26.77
N ASP A 151 15.12 19.34 26.26
CA ASP A 151 15.78 20.55 25.74
C ASP A 151 15.24 20.87 24.35
N ASP A 152 15.07 19.86 23.50
CA ASP A 152 14.38 19.97 22.21
C ASP A 152 12.95 20.50 22.38
N LEU A 153 12.22 20.00 23.38
CA LEU A 153 10.86 20.46 23.68
C LEU A 153 10.84 21.93 24.11
N PHE A 154 11.79 22.34 24.95
CA PHE A 154 11.93 23.72 25.39
C PHE A 154 12.24 24.66 24.21
N GLN A 155 13.16 24.26 23.32
CA GLN A 155 13.46 25.03 22.12
C GLN A 155 12.27 25.11 21.16
N LEU A 156 11.50 24.02 21.01
CA LEU A 156 10.30 24.01 20.17
C LEU A 156 9.24 24.99 20.68
N ILE A 157 9.01 25.01 22.00
CA ILE A 157 8.07 25.94 22.65
C ILE A 157 8.57 27.39 22.50
N ALA A 158 9.85 27.65 22.79
CA ALA A 158 10.42 29.00 22.70
C ALA A 158 10.31 29.58 21.27
N ASN A 159 10.53 28.77 20.24
CA ASN A 159 10.46 29.21 18.84
C ASN A 159 9.03 29.29 18.28
N SER A 160 8.07 28.53 18.84
CA SER A 160 6.67 28.58 18.44
C SER A 160 5.86 29.70 19.12
N MET A 161 6.38 30.25 20.22
CA MET A 161 5.79 31.35 20.98
C MET A 161 6.17 32.75 20.43
N ASN A 162 6.91 32.83 19.32
CA ASN A 162 7.28 34.11 18.72
C ASN A 162 6.03 34.72 18.05
N PRO A 163 5.39 35.75 18.63
CA PRO A 163 4.23 36.37 18.03
C PRO A 163 4.72 37.20 16.84
N ARG A 164 4.30 36.84 15.63
CA ARG A 164 4.36 37.77 14.49
C ARG A 164 3.44 38.96 14.74
#